data_AF-A0A836I0F3-F1
#
_entry.id   AF-A0A836I0F3-F1
#
_cell.length_a   1.000
_cell.length_b   1.000
_cell.length_c   1.000
_cell.angle_alpha   90.00
_cell.angle_beta   90.00
_cell.angle_gamma   90.00
#
_symmetry.space_group_name_H-M   'P 1'
#
loop_
_entity.id
_entity.type
_entity.pdbx_description
1 polymer ?
#
loop_
_entity_poly.entity_id
_entity_poly.type
_entity_poly.pdbx_seq_one_letter_code
_entity_poly.pdbx_strand_id
1 'polypeptide(L)'
;MDSSPNGFFFSFGSPSEADPCSGTTIVDAATSINSTPGTAGPSPPVWPPAKTSTAIFPWVSLDPDTLHEWAARYSCAAPESDVEKGSRSTKPLQLRLRVASTPSAESPSSEDLLPLDPSSQANVTLCYQSPPEVDTLTSFAATQAPERTTSSLASKEHRDVIPGRYYGGLKVWSCAVLLAQYLADNAEQYRSLFETAAVVAELGCGQGLPGMAAMCLGARRVVFQDYNEEVLHLCTKPNVAATISANQSLLQSRGDENIRPPLHAKFVHGDWVDLSWESQGVASSPTDPEAYCDVILGADVTFDREACDKLSCILHRWLRPRTGTAIIVSKDYYFGTNGGYLELTKSAEPYGLRVIPLRRVDTADKMPHVVLHITHAV
;
A
#
# COMPACT_ATOMS: atom_id res chain seq x y z
N MET A 1 -2.22 2.87 -53.17
CA MET A 1 -1.21 3.95 -53.24
C MET A 1 -1.24 4.68 -51.89
N ASP A 2 -0.93 4.02 -50.78
CA ASP A 2 0.34 3.38 -50.40
C ASP A 2 1.44 4.40 -50.07
N SER A 3 1.82 4.47 -48.80
CA SER A 3 3.20 4.17 -48.39
C SER A 3 3.33 4.18 -46.85
N SER A 4 3.44 2.98 -46.27
CA SER A 4 4.15 2.82 -44.99
C SER A 4 5.65 2.97 -45.25
N PRO A 5 6.46 3.40 -44.26
CA PRO A 5 7.12 2.43 -43.39
C PRO A 5 7.19 2.89 -41.90
N ASN A 6 7.62 2.10 -40.92
CA ASN A 6 8.20 0.75 -40.93
C ASN A 6 7.76 -0.06 -39.67
N GLY A 7 8.03 -1.37 -39.63
CA GLY A 7 7.85 -2.21 -38.43
C GLY A 7 9.00 -3.20 -38.24
N PHE A 8 9.51 -3.31 -37.00
CA PHE A 8 10.50 -4.34 -36.65
C PHE A 8 9.79 -5.67 -36.35
N PHE A 9 9.94 -6.64 -37.25
CA PHE A 9 9.48 -8.02 -37.08
C PHE A 9 10.65 -8.89 -36.60
N PHE A 10 10.45 -9.66 -35.53
CA PHE A 10 11.34 -10.76 -35.16
C PHE A 10 10.81 -12.07 -35.75
N SER A 11 11.62 -12.77 -36.54
CA SER A 11 11.28 -14.11 -37.04
C SER A 11 11.42 -15.15 -35.92
N PHE A 12 10.33 -15.85 -35.61
CA PHE A 12 10.38 -17.09 -34.85
C PHE A 12 10.71 -18.26 -35.79
N GLY A 13 11.80 -18.98 -35.51
CA GLY A 13 12.14 -20.21 -36.22
C GLY A 13 11.21 -21.36 -35.83
N SER A 14 10.71 -22.11 -36.80
CA SER A 14 9.89 -23.30 -36.59
C SER A 14 10.70 -24.47 -36.01
N PRO A 15 10.11 -25.36 -35.19
CA PRO A 15 10.76 -26.58 -34.74
C PRO A 15 10.77 -27.64 -35.85
N SER A 16 11.87 -28.37 -36.00
CA SER A 16 11.98 -29.55 -36.86
C SER A 16 11.76 -30.85 -36.09
N GLU A 17 11.39 -31.91 -36.82
CA GLU A 17 10.83 -33.16 -36.30
C GLU A 17 11.86 -34.14 -35.68
N ALA A 18 11.34 -35.26 -35.19
CA ALA A 18 12.04 -36.28 -34.42
C ALA A 18 12.76 -37.35 -35.28
N ASP A 19 13.59 -38.18 -34.63
CA ASP A 19 13.90 -39.54 -35.10
C ASP A 19 14.22 -40.50 -33.91
N PRO A 20 14.05 -41.84 -34.02
CA PRO A 20 13.95 -42.75 -32.87
C PRO A 20 15.06 -43.82 -32.73
N CYS A 21 15.01 -44.59 -31.61
CA CYS A 21 15.70 -45.88 -31.36
C CYS A 21 17.25 -45.84 -31.21
N SER A 22 17.94 -46.76 -30.51
CA SER A 22 17.56 -47.88 -29.61
C SER A 22 18.77 -48.20 -28.69
N GLY A 23 18.57 -48.84 -27.53
CA GLY A 23 19.69 -49.14 -26.62
C GLY A 23 19.31 -49.91 -25.34
N THR A 24 19.02 -51.19 -25.46
CA THR A 24 18.68 -52.07 -24.32
C THR A 24 19.91 -52.46 -23.51
N THR A 25 19.87 -52.35 -22.18
CA THR A 25 20.65 -53.22 -21.28
C THR A 25 19.85 -53.45 -19.99
N ILE A 26 19.71 -54.71 -19.60
CA ILE A 26 18.96 -55.17 -18.42
C ILE A 26 19.93 -55.34 -17.25
N VAL A 27 19.59 -54.83 -16.06
CA VAL A 27 20.01 -55.45 -14.79
C VAL A 27 18.90 -55.32 -13.74
N ASP A 28 18.36 -56.48 -13.37
CA ASP A 28 17.66 -56.94 -12.16
C ASP A 28 16.90 -55.99 -11.19
N ALA A 29 15.73 -56.49 -10.78
CA ALA A 29 14.86 -55.91 -9.76
C ALA A 29 15.15 -56.47 -8.35
N ALA A 30 15.21 -55.58 -7.35
CA ALA A 30 14.87 -55.93 -5.96
C ALA A 30 14.44 -54.67 -5.17
N THR A 31 13.20 -54.71 -4.67
CA THR A 31 12.73 -54.02 -3.45
C THR A 31 13.24 -52.60 -3.12
N SER A 32 12.46 -51.58 -3.47
CA SER A 32 12.17 -50.50 -2.51
C SER A 32 10.85 -49.78 -2.80
N ILE A 33 10.20 -49.38 -1.72
CA ILE A 33 8.86 -48.81 -1.60
C ILE A 33 8.69 -47.55 -2.47
N ASN A 34 7.57 -47.47 -3.21
CA ASN A 34 7.17 -46.24 -3.90
C ASN A 34 6.90 -45.11 -2.89
N SER A 35 7.85 -44.19 -2.74
CA SER A 35 7.58 -42.83 -2.30
C SER A 35 7.62 -41.90 -3.51
N THR A 36 6.46 -41.58 -4.07
CA THR A 36 6.33 -40.51 -5.05
C THR A 36 6.94 -39.24 -4.46
N PRO A 37 7.85 -38.53 -5.14
CA PRO A 37 8.26 -37.21 -4.69
C PRO A 37 7.04 -36.32 -4.78
N GLY A 38 6.42 -36.01 -3.64
CA GLY A 38 5.47 -34.90 -3.58
C GLY A 38 6.19 -33.67 -4.09
N THR A 39 5.65 -33.02 -5.11
CA THR A 39 6.18 -31.75 -5.62
C THR A 39 6.18 -30.76 -4.47
N ALA A 40 7.36 -30.55 -3.87
CA ALA A 40 7.55 -29.51 -2.87
C ALA A 40 7.14 -28.19 -3.51
N GLY A 41 6.17 -27.51 -2.89
CA GLY A 41 5.72 -26.21 -3.37
C GLY A 41 6.90 -25.23 -3.46
N PRO A 42 6.80 -24.20 -4.32
CA PRO A 42 7.86 -23.20 -4.44
C PRO A 42 8.16 -22.62 -3.05
N SER A 43 9.43 -22.69 -2.65
CA SER A 43 9.88 -22.18 -1.34
C SER A 43 10.09 -20.67 -1.39
N PRO A 44 9.83 -19.93 -0.30
CA PRO A 44 9.95 -18.47 -0.31
C PRO A 44 11.40 -18.02 -0.50
N PRO A 45 11.64 -16.81 -1.06
CA PRO A 45 12.96 -16.22 -1.09
C PRO A 45 13.62 -16.17 0.30
N VAL A 46 14.91 -16.50 0.35
CA VAL A 46 15.69 -16.48 1.60
C VAL A 46 16.12 -15.05 1.90
N TRP A 47 15.42 -14.43 2.84
CA TRP A 47 15.75 -13.11 3.36
C TRP A 47 16.70 -13.20 4.57
N PRO A 48 17.52 -12.17 4.83
CA PRO A 48 18.17 -12.03 6.13
C PRO A 48 17.12 -11.93 7.26
N PRO A 49 17.50 -12.23 8.51
CA PRO A 49 16.66 -11.92 9.66
C PRO A 49 16.30 -10.43 9.69
N ALA A 50 15.06 -10.13 10.07
CA ALA A 50 14.64 -8.75 10.33
C ALA A 50 15.55 -8.12 11.39
N LYS A 51 15.95 -6.86 11.15
CA LYS A 51 16.89 -6.12 11.99
C LYS A 51 16.18 -5.13 12.92
N THR A 52 14.98 -4.70 12.54
CA THR A 52 14.29 -3.54 13.11
C THR A 52 12.87 -3.94 13.53
N SER A 53 12.64 -4.01 14.84
CA SER A 53 11.31 -4.27 15.40
C SER A 53 10.42 -3.02 15.32
N THR A 54 9.12 -3.16 15.02
CA THR A 54 8.18 -2.04 15.06
C THR A 54 7.97 -1.44 16.46
N ALA A 55 8.55 -2.05 17.51
CA ALA A 55 8.54 -1.56 18.88
C ALA A 55 9.33 -0.25 19.08
N ILE A 56 10.33 0.02 18.24
CA ILE A 56 11.17 1.23 18.37
C ILE A 56 10.44 2.51 17.92
N PHE A 57 9.37 2.35 17.13
CA PHE A 57 8.56 3.45 16.65
C PHE A 57 7.40 3.69 17.62
N PRO A 58 7.28 4.86 18.26
CA PRO A 58 6.24 5.10 19.25
C PRO A 58 4.86 5.17 18.59
N TRP A 59 3.86 4.69 19.32
CA TRP A 59 2.47 5.12 19.10
C TRP A 59 2.33 6.58 19.56
N VAL A 60 1.70 7.41 18.74
CA VAL A 60 1.43 8.82 19.02
C VAL A 60 -0.08 9.05 19.06
N SER A 61 -0.56 9.64 20.15
CA SER A 61 -1.95 10.12 20.29
C SER A 61 -2.20 11.28 19.32
N LEU A 62 -3.36 11.30 18.66
CA LEU A 62 -3.74 12.36 17.73
C LEU A 62 -4.63 13.39 18.44
N ASP A 63 -4.09 13.93 19.52
CA ASP A 63 -4.67 15.02 20.32
C ASP A 63 -4.51 16.40 19.63
N PRO A 64 -5.26 17.44 20.07
CA PRO A 64 -5.23 18.76 19.44
C PRO A 64 -3.84 19.39 19.33
N ASP A 65 -2.96 19.17 20.31
CA ASP A 65 -1.61 19.74 20.32
C ASP A 65 -0.72 19.06 19.27
N THR A 66 -0.74 17.72 19.22
CA THR A 66 -0.04 16.93 18.19
C THR A 66 -0.54 17.29 16.78
N LEU A 67 -1.86 17.38 16.61
CA LEU A 67 -2.47 17.78 15.35
C LEU A 67 -2.06 19.20 14.93
N HIS A 68 -1.99 20.14 15.87
CA HIS A 68 -1.54 21.51 15.60
C HIS A 68 -0.06 21.55 15.17
N GLU A 69 0.83 20.83 15.88
CA GLU A 69 2.26 20.76 15.57
C GLU A 69 2.52 20.17 14.17
N TRP A 70 1.76 19.15 13.78
CA TRP A 70 1.89 18.54 12.45
C TRP A 70 1.24 19.40 11.35
N ALA A 71 0.09 20.00 11.61
CA ALA A 71 -0.56 20.92 10.66
C ALA A 71 0.28 22.18 10.39
N ALA A 72 1.07 22.66 11.36
CA ALA A 72 2.00 23.77 11.15
C ALA A 72 3.04 23.46 10.05
N ARG A 73 3.54 22.21 9.99
CA ARG A 73 4.52 21.79 8.97
C ARG A 73 3.98 21.82 7.54
N TYR A 74 2.67 21.79 7.36
CA TYR A 74 2.02 21.96 6.05
C TYR A 74 2.39 23.28 5.37
N SER A 75 2.62 24.34 6.15
CA SER A 75 3.01 25.65 5.64
C SER A 75 4.50 25.76 5.31
N CYS A 76 5.32 24.85 5.84
CA CYS A 76 6.79 24.86 5.72
C CYS A 76 7.34 23.98 4.60
N ALA A 77 6.48 23.25 3.87
CA ALA A 77 6.88 22.37 2.76
C ALA A 77 7.20 23.12 1.45
N ALA A 78 7.12 24.46 1.45
CA ALA A 78 7.54 25.32 0.34
C ALA A 78 8.94 25.89 0.61
N PRO A 79 9.88 25.86 -0.36
CA PRO A 79 11.22 26.42 -0.17
C PRO A 79 11.18 27.94 0.01
N GLU A 80 12.01 28.45 0.92
CA GLU A 80 12.06 29.89 1.28
C GLU A 80 12.50 30.82 0.14
N SER A 81 12.99 30.28 -0.99
CA SER A 81 13.57 31.05 -2.10
C SER A 81 12.56 31.69 -3.07
N ASP A 82 11.27 31.32 -3.02
CA ASP A 82 10.26 31.71 -4.04
C ASP A 82 9.18 32.68 -3.52
N VAL A 83 9.50 33.50 -2.53
CA VAL A 83 8.54 34.47 -1.93
C VAL A 83 8.11 35.57 -2.93
N GLU A 84 8.89 35.88 -3.97
CA GLU A 84 8.63 37.06 -4.82
C GLU A 84 7.73 36.84 -6.06
N LYS A 85 7.29 35.62 -6.39
CA LYS A 85 6.43 35.40 -7.59
C LYS A 85 5.22 34.48 -7.38
N GLY A 86 4.20 35.04 -6.74
CA GLY A 86 2.80 34.72 -7.08
C GLY A 86 2.24 33.41 -6.53
N SER A 87 1.99 33.35 -5.22
CA SER A 87 0.87 32.58 -4.62
C SER A 87 0.76 31.10 -5.03
N ARG A 88 1.81 30.29 -4.84
CA ARG A 88 1.62 28.83 -4.66
C ARG A 88 0.79 28.63 -3.36
N SER A 89 -0.38 28.00 -3.48
CA SER A 89 -1.32 27.83 -2.36
C SER A 89 -0.73 26.98 -1.24
N THR A 90 -0.61 27.54 -0.04
CA THR A 90 -0.19 26.84 1.20
C THR A 90 -1.26 25.91 1.79
N LYS A 91 -2.43 25.81 1.16
CA LYS A 91 -3.55 24.97 1.62
C LYS A 91 -3.45 23.54 1.09
N PRO A 92 -3.86 22.53 1.87
CA PRO A 92 -3.97 21.14 1.41
C PRO A 92 -4.84 21.01 0.15
N LEU A 93 -4.40 20.14 -0.77
CA LEU A 93 -5.28 19.56 -1.78
C LEU A 93 -6.27 18.63 -1.07
N GLN A 94 -7.48 18.55 -1.60
CA GLN A 94 -8.58 17.78 -0.98
C GLN A 94 -9.10 16.72 -1.94
N LEU A 95 -9.08 15.46 -1.51
CA LEU A 95 -9.82 14.37 -2.11
C LEU A 95 -11.12 14.18 -1.30
N ARG A 96 -12.25 14.56 -1.87
CA ARG A 96 -13.58 14.42 -1.23
C ARG A 96 -14.23 13.13 -1.66
N LEU A 97 -14.44 12.24 -0.70
CA LEU A 97 -15.06 10.94 -0.87
C LEU A 97 -16.50 11.00 -0.33
N ARG A 98 -17.46 10.52 -1.12
CA ARG A 98 -18.84 10.34 -0.66
C ARG A 98 -18.94 8.99 0.04
N VAL A 99 -19.52 8.98 1.23
CA VAL A 99 -19.77 7.79 2.04
C VAL A 99 -21.27 7.63 2.19
N ALA A 100 -21.79 6.49 1.75
CA ALA A 100 -23.18 6.13 2.00
C ALA A 100 -23.43 6.04 3.52
N SER A 101 -24.48 6.71 3.99
CA SER A 101 -24.96 6.61 5.36
C SER A 101 -25.74 5.30 5.52
N THR A 102 -25.42 4.55 6.57
CA THR A 102 -26.24 3.44 7.05
C THR A 102 -27.39 4.00 7.88
N PRO A 103 -28.66 3.60 7.68
CA PRO A 103 -29.73 3.96 8.60
C PRO A 103 -29.42 3.38 9.98
N SER A 104 -29.46 4.23 11.01
CA SER A 104 -29.19 3.83 12.40
C SER A 104 -30.26 2.85 12.88
N ALA A 105 -29.83 1.67 13.34
CA ALA A 105 -30.71 0.66 13.95
C ALA A 105 -31.10 1.04 15.40
N GLU A 106 -31.66 2.23 15.59
CA GLU A 106 -32.35 2.63 16.81
C GLU A 106 -33.82 2.86 16.49
N SER A 107 -34.69 2.06 17.11
CA SER A 107 -36.14 2.21 17.02
C SER A 107 -36.66 2.98 18.24
N PRO A 108 -37.02 4.27 18.12
CA PRO A 108 -37.97 4.87 19.03
C PRO A 108 -39.41 4.41 18.68
N SER A 109 -40.28 4.44 19.68
CA SER A 109 -41.68 4.05 19.58
C SER A 109 -42.47 4.89 18.56
N SER A 110 -43.48 4.27 17.96
CA SER A 110 -44.42 4.86 17.01
C SER A 110 -45.15 6.11 17.54
N GLU A 111 -44.81 7.27 17.00
CA GLU A 111 -45.68 8.27 16.35
C GLU A 111 -44.78 9.47 15.94
N ASP A 112 -45.17 10.26 14.92
CA ASP A 112 -44.37 11.34 14.31
C ASP A 112 -43.05 10.96 13.60
N LEU A 113 -43.11 9.99 12.67
CA LEU A 113 -42.06 9.81 11.66
C LEU A 113 -42.23 10.79 10.50
N LEU A 114 -41.47 11.89 10.51
CA LEU A 114 -41.03 12.53 9.27
C LEU A 114 -40.15 11.53 8.51
N PRO A 115 -40.27 11.39 7.17
CA PRO A 115 -39.42 10.49 6.41
C PRO A 115 -37.95 10.92 6.53
N LEU A 116 -37.13 10.08 7.15
CA LEU A 116 -35.67 10.21 7.17
C LEU A 116 -35.17 10.26 5.73
N ASP A 117 -34.44 11.32 5.40
CA ASP A 117 -33.94 11.56 4.04
C ASP A 117 -32.94 10.45 3.63
N PRO A 118 -33.25 9.63 2.60
CA PRO A 118 -32.35 8.60 2.10
C PRO A 118 -31.06 9.14 1.48
N SER A 119 -30.91 10.46 1.35
CA SER A 119 -29.79 11.14 0.69
C SER A 119 -28.76 11.77 1.64
N SER A 120 -28.80 11.46 2.95
CA SER A 120 -27.89 11.98 4.00
C SER A 120 -26.43 11.50 3.90
N GLN A 121 -25.82 11.61 2.72
CA GLN A 121 -24.44 11.18 2.43
C GLN A 121 -23.43 11.96 3.28
N ALA A 122 -22.65 11.24 4.07
CA ALA A 122 -21.50 11.81 4.75
C ALA A 122 -20.38 12.05 3.74
N ASN A 123 -19.72 13.21 3.80
CA ASN A 123 -18.54 13.49 2.99
C ASN A 123 -17.29 13.34 3.86
N VAL A 124 -16.35 12.51 3.42
CA VAL A 124 -14.99 12.41 3.99
C VAL A 124 -14.07 13.28 3.15
N THR A 125 -13.23 14.11 3.77
CA THR A 125 -12.25 14.96 3.08
C THR A 125 -10.83 14.55 3.44
N LEU A 126 -10.14 13.86 2.54
CA LEU A 126 -8.73 13.51 2.74
C LEU A 126 -7.84 14.66 2.23
N CYS A 127 -6.93 15.13 3.07
CA CYS A 127 -6.01 16.21 2.79
C CYS A 127 -4.64 15.66 2.38
N TYR A 128 -4.08 16.15 1.28
CA TYR A 128 -2.76 15.76 0.77
C TYR A 128 -2.10 16.94 0.03
N GLN A 129 -0.80 16.86 -0.23
CA GLN A 129 -0.02 17.96 -0.81
C GLN A 129 0.56 17.58 -2.17
N SER A 130 0.93 18.60 -2.96
CA SER A 130 1.88 18.39 -4.05
C SER A 130 3.19 17.82 -3.49
N PRO A 131 3.96 17.05 -4.27
CA PRO A 131 5.27 16.58 -3.81
C PRO A 131 6.16 17.77 -3.43
N PRO A 132 6.73 17.84 -2.22
CA PRO A 132 7.76 18.82 -1.91
C PRO A 132 9.00 18.56 -2.79
N GLU A 133 9.66 19.62 -3.22
CA GLU A 133 10.86 19.53 -4.06
C GLU A 133 12.06 19.12 -3.19
N VAL A 134 12.37 17.81 -3.16
CA VAL A 134 13.47 17.23 -2.35
C VAL A 134 14.51 16.56 -3.26
N ASP A 135 15.49 17.36 -3.68
CA ASP A 135 16.59 16.96 -4.57
C ASP A 135 17.40 15.75 -4.05
N THR A 136 17.63 15.67 -2.73
CA THR A 136 18.42 14.61 -2.09
C THR A 136 17.79 13.22 -2.26
N LEU A 137 16.46 13.14 -2.23
CA LEU A 137 15.70 11.90 -2.42
C LEU A 137 15.53 11.56 -3.91
N THR A 138 15.26 12.57 -4.74
CA THR A 138 14.79 12.39 -6.12
C THR A 138 15.88 12.44 -7.20
N SER A 139 17.02 13.09 -6.96
CA SER A 139 18.06 13.30 -8.00
C SER A 139 19.10 12.17 -8.06
N PHE A 140 19.33 11.63 -9.26
CA PHE A 140 20.33 10.61 -9.54
C PHE A 140 21.34 11.09 -10.60
N ALA A 141 22.57 10.56 -10.56
CA ALA A 141 23.59 10.89 -11.54
C ALA A 141 23.33 10.11 -12.84
N ALA A 142 23.13 10.81 -13.96
CA ALA A 142 23.02 10.17 -15.26
C ALA A 142 24.33 9.44 -15.61
N THR A 143 24.27 8.12 -15.80
CA THR A 143 25.40 7.33 -16.30
C THR A 143 25.65 7.71 -17.75
N GLN A 144 26.71 8.49 -17.99
CA GLN A 144 27.13 8.85 -19.34
C GLN A 144 27.60 7.58 -20.08
N ALA A 145 27.04 7.35 -21.27
CA ALA A 145 27.55 6.33 -22.19
C ALA A 145 29.00 6.69 -22.59
N PRO A 146 29.88 5.71 -22.84
CA PRO A 146 31.32 5.95 -22.92
C PRO A 146 31.78 6.46 -24.31
N GLU A 147 31.28 7.60 -24.77
CA GLU A 147 31.80 8.29 -25.96
C GLU A 147 32.19 9.76 -25.70
N ARG A 148 33.49 9.92 -25.41
CA ARG A 148 34.41 11.05 -25.65
C ARG A 148 33.97 12.50 -25.35
N THR A 149 34.88 13.14 -24.61
CA THR A 149 35.32 14.56 -24.61
C THR A 149 34.59 15.62 -23.75
N THR A 150 35.40 16.23 -22.87
CA THR A 150 35.32 17.58 -22.27
C THR A 150 34.15 17.96 -21.37
N SER A 151 34.44 18.03 -20.05
CA SER A 151 33.80 18.89 -19.04
C SER A 151 32.26 18.96 -19.01
N SER A 152 31.59 17.80 -19.08
CA SER A 152 30.16 17.73 -18.76
C SER A 152 29.95 17.84 -17.24
N LEU A 153 29.31 18.93 -16.81
CA LEU A 153 28.62 18.95 -15.52
C LEU A 153 27.65 17.76 -15.50
N ALA A 154 27.76 16.88 -14.50
CA ALA A 154 26.92 15.70 -14.41
C ALA A 154 25.45 16.13 -14.31
N SER A 155 24.67 15.92 -15.37
CA SER A 155 23.24 16.20 -15.41
C SER A 155 22.55 15.31 -14.38
N LYS A 156 21.95 15.96 -13.37
CA LYS A 156 21.07 15.27 -12.41
C LYS A 156 19.72 15.03 -13.07
N GLU A 157 19.29 13.77 -13.08
CA GLU A 157 17.95 13.39 -13.48
C GLU A 157 17.09 13.15 -12.22
N HIS A 158 15.87 13.66 -12.22
CA HIS A 158 14.88 13.37 -11.18
C HIS A 158 14.10 12.11 -11.56
N ARG A 159 14.01 11.14 -10.63
CA ARG A 159 13.26 9.90 -10.84
C ARG A 159 12.18 9.73 -9.77
N ASP A 160 11.00 9.30 -10.22
CA ASP A 160 9.88 8.92 -9.34
C ASP A 160 10.28 7.77 -8.39
N VAL A 161 11.14 6.84 -8.83
CA VAL A 161 11.64 5.70 -8.03
C VAL A 161 13.13 5.50 -8.28
N ILE A 162 13.88 5.26 -7.20
CA ILE A 162 15.29 4.90 -7.14
C ILE A 162 15.41 3.74 -6.13
N PRO A 163 15.48 2.48 -6.59
CA PRO A 163 15.53 1.31 -5.71
C PRO A 163 16.63 1.41 -4.65
N GLY A 164 16.32 1.02 -3.41
CA GLY A 164 17.21 1.13 -2.25
C GLY A 164 17.51 2.56 -1.77
N ARG A 165 16.82 3.59 -2.30
CA ARG A 165 17.00 4.99 -1.85
C ARG A 165 15.70 5.78 -1.70
N TYR A 166 14.80 5.67 -2.68
CA TYR A 166 13.56 6.44 -2.72
C TYR A 166 12.48 5.73 -3.55
N TYR A 167 11.31 5.49 -2.97
CA TYR A 167 10.24 4.70 -3.62
C TYR A 167 9.00 5.52 -4.00
N GLY A 168 9.15 6.82 -4.26
CA GLY A 168 8.09 7.64 -4.83
C GLY A 168 7.06 8.18 -3.85
N GLY A 169 7.27 8.03 -2.54
CA GLY A 169 6.30 8.37 -1.50
C GLY A 169 5.92 9.85 -1.38
N LEU A 170 6.71 10.78 -1.95
CA LEU A 170 6.33 12.20 -2.03
C LEU A 170 5.15 12.43 -3.01
N LYS A 171 4.87 11.48 -3.89
CA LYS A 171 3.84 11.57 -4.94
C LYS A 171 2.60 10.77 -4.58
N VAL A 172 1.43 11.34 -4.88
CA VAL A 172 0.17 10.57 -4.86
C VAL A 172 0.09 9.73 -6.14
N TRP A 173 0.10 8.41 -5.96
CA TRP A 173 -0.08 7.44 -7.04
C TRP A 173 -1.54 7.09 -7.27
N SER A 174 -1.88 6.64 -8.48
CA SER A 174 -3.26 6.36 -8.89
C SER A 174 -3.97 5.34 -8.01
N CYS A 175 -3.26 4.29 -7.56
CA CYS A 175 -3.87 3.26 -6.73
C CYS A 175 -4.25 3.77 -5.34
N ALA A 176 -3.58 4.81 -4.81
CA ALA A 176 -3.86 5.33 -3.47
C ALA A 176 -5.22 6.07 -3.44
N VAL A 177 -5.49 6.85 -4.49
CA VAL A 177 -6.80 7.49 -4.72
C VAL A 177 -7.89 6.44 -4.95
N LEU A 178 -7.60 5.42 -5.78
CA LEU A 178 -8.54 4.33 -6.07
C LEU A 178 -8.86 3.48 -4.83
N LEU A 179 -7.89 3.15 -3.99
CA LEU A 179 -8.11 2.41 -2.75
C LEU A 179 -8.93 3.24 -1.75
N ALA A 180 -8.58 4.52 -1.56
CA ALA A 180 -9.35 5.39 -0.69
C ALA A 180 -10.82 5.54 -1.15
N GLN A 181 -11.06 5.70 -2.46
CA GLN A 181 -12.41 5.72 -3.04
C GLN A 181 -13.12 4.37 -2.88
N TYR A 182 -12.43 3.25 -3.12
CA TYR A 182 -13.01 1.92 -2.97
C TYR A 182 -13.42 1.61 -1.52
N LEU A 183 -12.65 2.04 -0.52
CA LEU A 183 -13.01 1.93 0.89
C LEU A 183 -14.25 2.78 1.23
N ALA A 184 -14.38 3.98 0.65
CA ALA A 184 -15.53 4.86 0.85
C ALA A 184 -16.81 4.36 0.13
N ASP A 185 -16.68 3.83 -1.09
CA ASP A 185 -17.77 3.21 -1.85
C ASP A 185 -18.36 1.98 -1.12
N ASN A 186 -17.52 1.25 -0.38
CA ASN A 186 -17.88 0.03 0.35
C ASN A 186 -17.88 0.26 1.88
N ALA A 187 -18.17 1.49 2.30
CA ALA A 187 -17.98 1.94 3.68
C ALA A 187 -18.80 1.20 4.74
N GLU A 188 -19.91 0.56 4.38
CA GLU A 188 -20.68 -0.30 5.30
C GLU A 188 -19.85 -1.49 5.78
N GLN A 189 -19.28 -2.25 4.85
CA GLN A 189 -18.40 -3.39 5.12
C GLN A 189 -17.12 -2.94 5.85
N TYR A 190 -16.44 -1.93 5.31
CA TYR A 190 -15.13 -1.53 5.84
C TYR A 190 -15.22 -0.83 7.20
N ARG A 191 -16.33 -0.17 7.53
CA ARG A 191 -16.55 0.39 8.86
C ARG A 191 -16.58 -0.69 9.94
N SER A 192 -17.39 -1.72 9.76
CA SER A 192 -17.47 -2.84 10.72
C SER A 192 -16.11 -3.51 10.92
N LEU A 193 -15.34 -3.68 9.82
CA LEU A 193 -13.97 -4.18 9.88
C LEU A 193 -13.02 -3.24 10.65
N PHE A 194 -13.05 -1.94 10.39
CA PHE A 194 -12.15 -0.97 11.02
C PHE A 194 -12.50 -0.62 12.46
N GLU A 195 -13.78 -0.70 12.85
CA GLU A 195 -14.24 -0.49 14.24
C GLU A 195 -13.93 -1.71 15.12
N THR A 196 -13.73 -2.90 14.54
CA THR A 196 -13.36 -4.13 15.26
C THR A 196 -11.87 -4.49 15.17
N ALA A 197 -11.13 -3.93 14.20
CA ALA A 197 -9.68 -4.07 14.10
C ALA A 197 -8.95 -3.38 15.27
N ALA A 198 -8.07 -4.10 15.95
CA ALA A 198 -7.19 -3.54 16.96
C ALA A 198 -6.05 -2.74 16.31
N VAL A 199 -5.53 -3.21 15.16
CA VAL A 199 -4.51 -2.50 14.38
C VAL A 199 -4.78 -2.59 12.87
N VAL A 200 -4.78 -1.43 12.22
CA VAL A 200 -4.71 -1.28 10.76
C VAL A 200 -3.31 -0.79 10.38
N ALA A 201 -2.76 -1.25 9.25
CA ALA A 201 -1.50 -0.73 8.71
C ALA A 201 -1.65 -0.35 7.23
N GLU A 202 -0.95 0.69 6.78
CA GLU A 202 -0.75 1.00 5.36
C GLU A 202 0.74 0.82 5.03
N LEU A 203 1.05 -0.11 4.12
CA LEU A 203 2.40 -0.36 3.63
C LEU A 203 2.69 0.48 2.38
N GLY A 204 3.88 1.08 2.31
CA GLY A 204 4.25 1.99 1.23
C GLY A 204 3.31 3.21 1.15
N CYS A 205 2.97 3.79 2.31
CA CYS A 205 1.85 4.72 2.43
C CYS A 205 2.05 6.03 1.67
N GLY A 206 3.29 6.49 1.48
CA GLY A 206 3.58 7.80 0.88
C GLY A 206 2.81 8.92 1.58
N GLN A 207 1.86 9.51 0.86
CA GLN A 207 0.98 10.57 1.35
C GLN A 207 -0.15 10.10 2.30
N GLY A 208 -0.32 8.79 2.52
CA GLY A 208 -1.19 8.20 3.57
C GLY A 208 -2.69 8.13 3.28
N LEU A 209 -3.11 8.26 2.02
CA LEU A 209 -4.53 8.39 1.66
C LEU A 209 -5.40 7.20 2.12
N PRO A 210 -5.08 5.92 1.79
CA PRO A 210 -5.76 4.75 2.34
C PRO A 210 -5.86 4.68 3.87
N GLY A 211 -4.77 4.90 4.60
CA GLY A 211 -4.76 4.81 6.07
C GLY A 211 -5.57 5.93 6.73
N MET A 212 -5.54 7.14 6.16
CA MET A 212 -6.43 8.24 6.57
C MET A 212 -7.89 7.94 6.24
N ALA A 213 -8.19 7.30 5.10
CA ALA A 213 -9.54 6.84 4.78
C ALA A 213 -10.03 5.83 5.82
N ALA A 214 -9.18 4.89 6.25
CA ALA A 214 -9.50 3.94 7.31
C ALA A 214 -9.81 4.63 8.65
N MET A 215 -9.03 5.66 9.04
CA MET A 215 -9.34 6.48 10.24
C MET A 215 -10.73 7.12 10.15
N CYS A 216 -11.05 7.76 9.04
CA CYS A 216 -12.35 8.40 8.82
C CYS A 216 -13.51 7.40 8.74
N LEU A 217 -13.23 6.12 8.47
CA LEU A 217 -14.21 5.04 8.41
C LEU A 217 -14.38 4.26 9.71
N GLY A 218 -13.45 4.38 10.68
CA GLY A 218 -13.58 3.80 12.03
C GLY A 218 -12.27 3.44 12.72
N ALA A 219 -11.16 3.26 11.98
CA ALA A 219 -9.93 2.74 12.53
C ALA A 219 -9.32 3.67 13.59
N ARG A 220 -9.10 3.14 14.80
CA ARG A 220 -8.56 3.95 15.92
C ARG A 220 -7.04 3.89 16.06
N ARG A 221 -6.39 2.85 15.53
CA ARG A 221 -4.94 2.67 15.57
C ARG A 221 -4.42 2.31 14.19
N VAL A 222 -3.67 3.22 13.58
CA VAL A 222 -3.17 3.06 12.21
C VAL A 222 -1.65 3.18 12.17
N VAL A 223 -0.98 2.17 11.61
CA VAL A 223 0.43 2.26 11.26
C VAL A 223 0.56 2.80 9.84
N PHE A 224 1.31 3.89 9.67
CA PHE A 224 1.77 4.35 8.37
C PHE A 224 3.22 3.89 8.19
N GLN A 225 3.46 3.07 7.17
CA GLN A 225 4.80 2.58 6.85
C GLN A 225 5.23 3.06 5.46
N ASP A 226 6.43 3.63 5.37
CA ASP A 226 7.09 3.97 4.10
C ASP A 226 8.56 3.51 4.13
N TYR A 227 9.25 3.52 3.00
CA TYR A 227 10.69 3.27 2.99
C TYR A 227 11.45 4.46 3.62
N ASN A 228 11.02 5.69 3.31
CA ASN A 228 11.72 6.92 3.67
C ASN A 228 11.12 7.59 4.92
N GLU A 229 11.94 7.85 5.94
CA GLU A 229 11.54 8.60 7.13
C GLU A 229 11.07 10.02 6.76
N GLU A 230 11.75 10.65 5.80
CA GLU A 230 11.45 12.00 5.34
C GLU A 230 10.06 12.09 4.70
N VAL A 231 9.59 11.04 4.02
CA VAL A 231 8.21 10.98 3.48
C VAL A 231 7.19 11.01 4.61
N LEU A 232 7.42 10.25 5.68
CA LEU A 232 6.54 10.23 6.85
C LEU A 232 6.47 11.59 7.54
N HIS A 233 7.59 12.30 7.61
CA HIS A 233 7.70 13.61 8.27
C HIS A 233 7.20 14.78 7.41
N LEU A 234 7.51 14.80 6.11
CA LEU A 234 7.16 15.90 5.20
C LEU A 234 5.76 15.74 4.61
N CYS A 235 5.30 14.50 4.38
CA CYS A 235 4.01 14.22 3.76
C CYS A 235 3.00 13.62 4.75
N THR A 236 3.26 12.43 5.30
CA THR A 236 2.20 11.66 5.98
C THR A 236 1.69 12.34 7.26
N LYS A 237 2.57 12.78 8.16
CA LYS A 237 2.20 13.48 9.41
C LYS A 237 1.35 14.75 9.18
N PRO A 238 1.78 15.74 8.36
CA PRO A 238 0.96 16.92 8.08
C PRO A 238 -0.35 16.58 7.36
N ASN A 239 -0.38 15.58 6.48
CA ASN A 239 -1.60 15.11 5.81
C ASN A 239 -2.61 14.52 6.81
N VAL A 240 -2.16 13.67 7.73
CA VAL A 240 -2.98 13.07 8.80
C VAL A 240 -3.62 14.17 9.64
N ALA A 241 -2.84 15.16 10.06
CA ALA A 241 -3.34 16.28 10.84
C ALA A 241 -4.40 17.10 10.08
N ALA A 242 -4.09 17.52 8.86
CA ALA A 242 -5.02 18.27 8.01
C ALA A 242 -6.31 17.49 7.70
N THR A 243 -6.22 16.17 7.58
CA THR A 243 -7.39 15.30 7.36
C THR A 243 -8.25 15.19 8.62
N ILE A 244 -7.66 14.95 9.79
CA ILE A 244 -8.42 14.85 11.05
C ILE A 244 -9.14 16.17 11.35
N SER A 245 -8.45 17.31 11.21
CA SER A 245 -9.08 18.63 11.35
C SER A 245 -10.22 18.86 10.34
N ALA A 246 -10.06 18.43 9.08
CA ALA A 246 -11.09 18.58 8.06
C ALA A 246 -12.34 17.69 8.28
N ASN A 247 -12.22 16.62 9.09
CA ASN A 247 -13.31 15.68 9.38
C ASN A 247 -13.74 15.70 10.86
N GLN A 248 -13.37 16.73 11.63
CA GLN A 248 -13.61 16.76 13.08
C GLN A 248 -15.08 16.48 13.44
N SER A 249 -16.05 17.08 12.75
CA SER A 249 -17.47 16.84 12.99
C SER A 249 -17.93 15.41 12.70
N LEU A 250 -17.38 14.77 11.66
CA LEU A 250 -17.64 13.36 11.33
C LEU A 250 -16.99 12.40 12.35
N LEU A 251 -15.82 12.77 12.85
CA LEU A 251 -15.11 12.01 13.88
C LEU A 251 -15.80 12.20 15.25
N GLN A 252 -16.40 13.35 15.52
CA GLN A 252 -17.15 13.64 16.75
C GLN A 252 -18.58 13.06 16.75
N SER A 253 -19.26 12.90 15.60
CA SER A 253 -20.67 12.45 15.59
C SER A 253 -20.89 10.95 15.89
N ARG A 254 -19.84 10.12 15.90
CA ARG A 254 -19.91 8.65 15.96
C ARG A 254 -19.98 8.06 17.39
N GLY A 255 -20.84 8.58 18.28
CA GLY A 255 -21.06 8.07 19.65
C GLY A 255 -20.66 9.03 20.78
N ASP A 256 -20.53 8.55 22.03
CA ASP A 256 -20.06 9.38 23.16
C ASP A 256 -18.53 9.60 23.08
N GLU A 257 -18.07 10.83 23.32
CA GLU A 257 -16.64 11.16 23.38
C GLU A 257 -15.95 10.48 24.57
N ASN A 258 -16.65 10.29 25.70
CA ASN A 258 -16.08 9.70 26.92
C ASN A 258 -15.83 8.18 26.83
N ILE A 259 -16.43 7.51 25.84
CA ILE A 259 -16.37 6.05 25.68
C ILE A 259 -15.42 5.65 24.55
N ARG A 260 -15.07 6.58 23.64
CA ARG A 260 -14.33 6.23 22.43
C ARG A 260 -12.81 6.24 22.63
N PRO A 261 -12.08 5.15 22.29
CA PRO A 261 -10.62 5.10 22.36
C PRO A 261 -9.99 6.24 21.54
N PRO A 262 -8.90 6.89 21.98
CA PRO A 262 -8.28 7.97 21.21
C PRO A 262 -7.77 7.47 19.86
N LEU A 263 -7.71 8.36 18.86
CA LEU A 263 -7.00 8.09 17.61
C LEU A 263 -5.50 8.03 17.89
N HIS A 264 -4.82 7.00 17.37
CA HIS A 264 -3.39 6.85 17.44
C HIS A 264 -2.79 6.52 16.08
N ALA A 265 -1.60 7.08 15.80
CA ALA A 265 -0.79 6.71 14.66
C ALA A 265 0.60 6.21 15.10
N LYS A 266 1.15 5.24 14.37
CA LYS A 266 2.57 4.84 14.46
C LYS A 266 3.19 5.05 13.08
N PHE A 267 4.40 5.61 13.02
CA PHE A 267 5.10 5.90 11.77
C PHE A 267 6.36 5.03 11.70
N VAL A 268 6.39 4.07 10.79
CA VAL A 268 7.45 3.06 10.65
C VAL A 268 8.20 3.33 9.35
N HIS A 269 9.53 3.44 9.39
CA HIS A 269 10.33 3.57 8.16
C HIS A 269 11.31 2.41 7.98
N GLY A 270 11.73 2.19 6.73
CA GLY A 270 12.73 1.20 6.34
C GLY A 270 12.21 0.13 5.37
N ASP A 271 13.11 -0.76 4.96
CA ASP A 271 12.79 -1.86 4.04
C ASP A 271 11.93 -2.93 4.72
N TRP A 272 10.89 -3.40 4.01
CA TRP A 272 9.96 -4.44 4.47
C TRP A 272 10.64 -5.71 4.96
N VAL A 273 11.77 -6.14 4.37
CA VAL A 273 12.45 -7.38 4.81
C VAL A 273 13.30 -7.19 6.06
N ASP A 274 13.68 -5.96 6.37
CA ASP A 274 14.40 -5.61 7.61
C ASP A 274 13.46 -5.37 8.79
N LEU A 275 12.15 -5.25 8.55
CA LEU A 275 11.13 -5.02 9.57
C LEU A 275 10.54 -6.33 10.14
N SER A 276 10.41 -6.38 11.47
CA SER A 276 9.61 -7.37 12.21
C SER A 276 8.54 -6.69 13.04
N TRP A 277 7.40 -7.36 13.26
CA TRP A 277 6.36 -6.85 14.15
C TRP A 277 6.81 -6.94 15.62
N GLU A 278 6.38 -5.99 16.46
CA GLU A 278 6.81 -5.82 17.85
C GLU A 278 6.61 -7.04 18.76
N SER A 279 5.66 -7.91 18.41
CA SER A 279 5.40 -9.18 19.09
C SER A 279 6.41 -10.28 18.79
N GLN A 280 7.11 -10.23 17.64
CA GLN A 280 8.00 -11.29 17.18
C GLN A 280 9.33 -11.31 17.97
N GLY A 281 9.28 -11.87 19.17
CA GLY A 281 10.42 -12.01 20.07
C GLY A 281 10.04 -12.02 21.55
N VAL A 282 8.86 -11.49 21.90
CA VAL A 282 8.24 -11.65 23.21
C VAL A 282 7.34 -12.89 23.16
N ALA A 283 7.07 -13.54 24.30
CA ALA A 283 6.10 -14.63 24.39
C ALA A 283 4.64 -14.12 24.33
N SER A 284 4.31 -13.36 23.28
CA SER A 284 2.97 -12.86 22.99
C SER A 284 2.07 -14.00 22.56
N SER A 285 0.93 -14.16 23.23
CA SER A 285 -0.10 -15.11 22.81
C SER A 285 -0.65 -14.73 21.44
N PRO A 286 -1.02 -15.68 20.55
CA PRO A 286 -1.80 -15.38 19.35
C PRO A 286 -3.12 -14.64 19.62
N THR A 287 -3.60 -14.69 20.88
CA THR A 287 -4.80 -13.99 21.36
C THR A 287 -4.55 -12.54 21.78
N ASP A 288 -3.31 -12.06 21.75
CA ASP A 288 -2.99 -10.65 21.98
C ASP A 288 -3.55 -9.81 20.81
N PRO A 289 -4.41 -8.81 21.08
CA PRO A 289 -5.02 -7.98 20.05
C PRO A 289 -3.99 -7.12 19.29
N GLU A 290 -2.82 -6.84 19.87
CA GLU A 290 -1.79 -6.01 19.24
C GLU A 290 -0.63 -6.82 18.64
N ALA A 291 -0.62 -8.15 18.81
CA ALA A 291 0.46 -8.99 18.32
C ALA A 291 0.57 -9.12 16.80
N TYR A 292 -0.41 -8.61 16.03
CA TYR A 292 -0.44 -8.61 14.57
C TYR A 292 -1.31 -7.45 14.04
N CYS A 293 -1.20 -7.14 12.75
CA CYS A 293 -2.17 -6.30 12.03
C CYS A 293 -3.42 -7.11 11.66
N ASP A 294 -4.60 -6.60 11.97
CA ASP A 294 -5.87 -7.20 11.54
C ASP A 294 -6.18 -6.84 10.08
N VAL A 295 -5.86 -5.61 9.68
CA VAL A 295 -6.02 -5.11 8.31
C VAL A 295 -4.72 -4.50 7.80
N ILE A 296 -4.30 -4.89 6.60
CA ILE A 296 -3.19 -4.26 5.87
C ILE A 296 -3.72 -3.62 4.57
N LEU A 297 -3.36 -2.38 4.33
CA LEU A 297 -3.68 -1.61 3.12
C LEU A 297 -2.39 -1.40 2.32
N GLY A 298 -2.51 -1.33 0.99
CA GLY A 298 -1.37 -1.02 0.12
C GLY A 298 -1.82 -0.55 -1.26
N ALA A 299 -1.09 0.38 -1.86
CA ALA A 299 -1.48 0.98 -3.13
C ALA A 299 -0.26 1.25 -4.03
N ASP A 300 -0.29 0.75 -5.28
CA ASP A 300 0.84 0.81 -6.21
C ASP A 300 2.13 0.15 -5.64
N VAL A 301 2.01 -0.77 -4.67
CA VAL A 301 3.11 -1.45 -3.93
C VAL A 301 3.67 -2.73 -4.61
N THR A 302 3.29 -2.96 -5.86
CA THR A 302 3.54 -4.19 -6.63
C THR A 302 4.33 -3.91 -7.92
N PHE A 303 5.03 -2.78 -7.98
CA PHE A 303 5.55 -2.20 -9.21
C PHE A 303 6.64 -3.04 -9.90
N ASP A 304 7.36 -3.90 -9.18
CA ASP A 304 8.32 -4.86 -9.73
C ASP A 304 8.32 -6.18 -8.96
N ARG A 305 9.13 -7.15 -9.42
CA ARG A 305 9.22 -8.48 -8.82
C ARG A 305 9.82 -8.46 -7.40
N GLU A 306 10.80 -7.61 -7.13
CA GLU A 306 11.41 -7.51 -5.79
C GLU A 306 10.40 -6.93 -4.80
N ALA A 307 9.64 -5.91 -5.19
CA ALA A 307 8.53 -5.37 -4.41
C ALA A 307 7.48 -6.45 -4.10
N CYS A 308 7.09 -7.28 -5.07
CA CYS A 308 6.16 -8.39 -4.86
C CYS A 308 6.69 -9.47 -3.88
N ASP A 309 7.96 -9.86 -4.01
CA ASP A 309 8.63 -10.83 -3.12
C ASP A 309 8.75 -10.27 -1.69
N LYS A 310 9.15 -8.99 -1.53
CA LYS A 310 9.25 -8.31 -0.22
C LYS A 310 7.89 -8.08 0.43
N LEU A 311 6.89 -7.65 -0.35
CA LEU A 311 5.51 -7.42 0.10
C LEU A 311 4.90 -8.72 0.65
N SER A 312 5.13 -9.83 -0.04
CA SER A 312 4.65 -11.16 0.39
C SER A 312 5.33 -11.60 1.69
N CYS A 313 6.61 -11.30 1.88
CA CYS A 313 7.32 -11.55 3.14
C CYS A 313 6.76 -10.72 4.31
N ILE A 314 6.54 -9.41 4.16
CA ILE A 314 6.02 -8.58 5.26
C ILE A 314 4.55 -8.88 5.55
N LEU A 315 3.72 -9.14 4.53
CA LEU A 315 2.34 -9.62 4.73
C LEU A 315 2.31 -10.90 5.57
N HIS A 316 3.15 -11.88 5.26
CA HIS A 316 3.25 -13.11 6.04
C HIS A 316 3.70 -12.89 7.50
N ARG A 317 4.57 -11.90 7.75
CA ARG A 317 5.05 -11.58 9.11
C ARG A 317 4.06 -10.77 9.94
N TRP A 318 3.36 -9.81 9.32
CA TRP A 318 2.57 -8.80 10.03
C TRP A 318 1.08 -9.14 10.09
N LEU A 319 0.53 -9.84 9.10
CA LEU A 319 -0.90 -10.11 9.04
C LEU A 319 -1.33 -11.12 10.12
N ARG A 320 -2.46 -10.87 10.79
CA ARG A 320 -2.98 -11.78 11.81
C ARG A 320 -3.29 -13.16 11.20
N PRO A 321 -2.71 -14.26 11.72
CA PRO A 321 -2.99 -15.59 11.23
C PRO A 321 -4.49 -15.91 11.24
N ARG A 322 -4.98 -16.56 10.18
CA ARG A 322 -6.38 -17.00 9.95
C ARG A 322 -7.45 -15.91 9.80
N THR A 323 -7.38 -14.80 10.52
CA THR A 323 -8.44 -13.76 10.51
C THR A 323 -8.02 -12.43 9.88
N GLY A 324 -6.72 -12.18 9.75
CA GLY A 324 -6.22 -10.94 9.14
C GLY A 324 -6.49 -10.90 7.63
N THR A 325 -6.78 -9.71 7.14
CA THR A 325 -7.04 -9.40 5.73
C THR A 325 -6.13 -8.30 5.21
N ALA A 326 -5.68 -8.38 3.96
CA ALA A 326 -5.05 -7.26 3.29
C ALA A 326 -5.83 -6.84 2.04
N ILE A 327 -6.01 -5.53 1.85
CA ILE A 327 -6.68 -4.94 0.68
C ILE A 327 -5.65 -4.10 -0.08
N ILE A 328 -5.25 -4.58 -1.25
CA ILE A 328 -4.18 -3.98 -2.06
C ILE A 328 -4.73 -3.56 -3.42
N VAL A 329 -4.49 -2.31 -3.83
CA VAL A 329 -4.77 -1.87 -5.20
C VAL A 329 -3.49 -1.83 -6.02
N SER A 330 -3.49 -2.60 -7.10
CA SER A 330 -2.39 -2.81 -8.03
C SER A 330 -2.85 -2.45 -9.44
N LYS A 331 -1.91 -2.16 -10.35
CA LYS A 331 -2.18 -2.35 -11.78
C LYS A 331 -2.22 -3.85 -12.10
N ASP A 332 -2.95 -4.27 -13.14
CA ASP A 332 -2.85 -5.65 -13.63
C ASP A 332 -1.39 -5.97 -14.03
N TYR A 333 -0.67 -5.00 -14.62
CA TYR A 333 0.74 -5.13 -15.01
C TYR A 333 1.52 -3.80 -14.97
N TYR A 334 2.81 -3.85 -14.63
CA TYR A 334 3.73 -2.71 -14.73
C TYR A 334 4.75 -2.94 -15.87
N PHE A 335 4.59 -2.19 -16.96
CA PHE A 335 5.48 -2.29 -18.12
C PHE A 335 6.92 -1.88 -17.77
N GLY A 336 7.89 -2.66 -18.24
CA GLY A 336 9.33 -2.44 -18.05
C GLY A 336 9.91 -3.03 -16.76
N THR A 337 9.08 -3.32 -15.77
CA THR A 337 9.49 -3.83 -14.44
C THR A 337 8.90 -5.20 -14.09
N ASN A 338 7.95 -5.70 -14.89
CA ASN A 338 7.30 -7.00 -14.75
C ASN A 338 6.54 -7.22 -13.43
N GLY A 339 6.21 -6.14 -12.71
CA GLY A 339 5.34 -6.19 -11.54
C GLY A 339 3.86 -6.28 -11.88
N GLY A 340 3.02 -6.32 -10.85
CA GLY A 340 1.55 -6.34 -10.94
C GLY A 340 0.91 -7.53 -10.24
N TYR A 341 -0.40 -7.69 -10.43
CA TYR A 341 -1.21 -8.71 -9.74
C TYR A 341 -0.71 -10.14 -9.96
N LEU A 342 -0.36 -10.50 -11.20
CA LEU A 342 0.10 -11.86 -11.50
C LEU A 342 1.45 -12.18 -10.85
N GLU A 343 2.36 -11.21 -10.74
CA GLU A 343 3.66 -11.44 -10.09
C GLU A 343 3.50 -11.49 -8.56
N LEU A 344 2.67 -10.61 -7.97
CA LEU A 344 2.32 -10.71 -6.55
C LEU A 344 1.71 -12.07 -6.21
N THR A 345 0.84 -12.61 -7.08
CA THR A 345 0.21 -13.92 -6.84
C THR A 345 1.24 -15.04 -6.76
N LYS A 346 2.26 -15.04 -7.63
CA LYS A 346 3.37 -16.01 -7.58
C LYS A 346 4.27 -15.80 -6.37
N SER A 347 4.57 -14.54 -6.00
CA SER A 347 5.38 -14.20 -4.84
C SER A 347 4.70 -14.57 -3.51
N ALA A 348 3.35 -14.55 -3.49
CA ALA A 348 2.53 -14.84 -2.31
C ALA A 348 2.36 -16.34 -2.03
N GLU A 349 2.27 -17.18 -3.08
CA GLU A 349 2.07 -18.64 -2.96
C GLU A 349 3.08 -19.33 -2.02
N PRO A 350 4.41 -19.11 -2.12
CA PRO A 350 5.41 -19.67 -1.20
C PRO A 350 5.23 -19.34 0.28
N TYR A 351 4.55 -18.24 0.60
CA TYR A 351 4.27 -17.82 1.97
C TYR A 351 2.94 -18.34 2.51
N GLY A 352 2.22 -19.17 1.74
CA GLY A 352 0.88 -19.61 2.06
C GLY A 352 -0.14 -18.47 2.05
N LEU A 353 0.09 -17.42 1.24
CA LEU A 353 -0.83 -16.29 1.09
C LEU A 353 -1.68 -16.49 -0.18
N ARG A 354 -3.00 -16.37 -0.02
CA ARG A 354 -3.98 -16.50 -1.10
C ARG A 354 -4.42 -15.11 -1.54
N VAL A 355 -4.06 -14.74 -2.77
CA VAL A 355 -4.45 -13.48 -3.44
C VAL A 355 -5.72 -13.70 -4.25
N ILE A 356 -6.76 -12.90 -4.00
CA ILE A 356 -8.07 -12.97 -4.67
C ILE A 356 -8.40 -11.61 -5.28
N PRO A 357 -8.63 -11.48 -6.60
CA PRO A 357 -9.11 -10.24 -7.19
C PRO A 357 -10.59 -10.01 -6.81
N LEU A 358 -10.90 -8.91 -6.13
CA LEU A 358 -12.27 -8.51 -5.78
C LEU A 358 -12.96 -7.74 -6.90
N ARG A 359 -12.22 -6.82 -7.54
CA ARG A 359 -12.76 -5.91 -8.55
C ARG A 359 -11.65 -5.47 -9.50
N ARG A 360 -11.88 -5.60 -10.81
CA ARG A 360 -11.14 -4.83 -11.81
C ARG A 360 -11.78 -3.46 -12.01
N VAL A 361 -10.95 -2.46 -12.24
CA VAL A 361 -11.33 -1.08 -12.53
C VAL A 361 -10.68 -0.72 -13.85
N ASP A 362 -11.45 -0.86 -14.92
CA ASP A 362 -11.02 -0.50 -16.26
C ASP A 362 -10.91 1.02 -16.36
N THR A 363 -9.76 1.49 -16.82
CA THR A 363 -9.52 2.91 -17.08
C THR A 363 -9.33 3.10 -18.58
N ALA A 364 -10.17 3.94 -19.19
CA ALA A 364 -10.01 4.28 -20.60
C ALA A 364 -8.58 4.82 -20.84
N ASP A 365 -7.92 4.29 -21.87
CA ASP A 365 -6.57 4.64 -22.32
C ASP A 365 -5.44 4.46 -21.28
N LYS A 366 -5.67 3.67 -20.22
CA LYS A 366 -4.65 3.34 -19.19
C LYS A 366 -4.69 1.86 -18.82
N MET A 367 -3.60 1.38 -18.22
CA MET A 367 -3.51 0.02 -17.68
C MET A 367 -4.60 -0.19 -16.61
N PRO A 368 -5.44 -1.24 -16.72
CA PRO A 368 -6.45 -1.55 -15.72
C PRO A 368 -5.87 -1.72 -14.32
N HIS A 369 -6.65 -1.31 -13.33
CA HIS A 369 -6.36 -1.52 -11.93
C HIS A 369 -7.15 -2.69 -11.39
N VAL A 370 -6.64 -3.33 -10.35
CA VAL A 370 -7.29 -4.45 -9.68
C VAL A 370 -7.18 -4.28 -8.17
N VAL A 371 -8.32 -4.41 -7.50
CA VAL A 371 -8.43 -4.50 -6.04
C VAL A 371 -8.26 -5.96 -5.65
N LEU A 372 -7.28 -6.23 -4.80
CA LEU A 372 -6.87 -7.55 -4.34
C LEU A 372 -7.20 -7.71 -2.86
N HIS A 373 -7.76 -8.86 -2.51
CA HIS A 373 -7.94 -9.33 -1.14
C HIS A 373 -6.97 -10.46 -0.88
N ILE A 374 -6.13 -10.31 0.15
CA ILE A 374 -5.09 -11.28 0.50
C ILE A 374 -5.36 -11.78 1.92
N THR A 375 -5.29 -13.09 2.09
CA THR A 375 -5.47 -13.80 3.36
C THR A 375 -4.45 -14.93 3.46
N HIS A 376 -4.18 -15.43 4.66
CA HIS A 376 -3.53 -16.74 4.76
C HIS A 376 -4.42 -17.83 4.15
N ALA A 377 -3.81 -18.80 3.49
CA ALA A 377 -4.45 -20.06 3.16
C ALA A 377 -4.92 -20.76 4.46
N VAL A 378 -6.03 -21.49 4.37
CA VAL A 378 -6.73 -22.12 5.51
C VAL A 378 -6.42 -23.61 5.55
#